data_AF-A0A5K0Y6F0-F1
#
_entry.id   AF-A0A5K0Y6F0-F1
#
_cell.length_a   1.000
_cell.length_b   1.000
_cell.length_c   1.000
_cell.angle_alpha   90.00
_cell.angle_beta   90.00
_cell.angle_gamma   90.00
#
_symmetry.space_group_name_H-M   'P 1'
#
loop_
_entity.id
_entity.type
_entity.pdbx_description
1 polymer ?
#
loop_
_entity_poly.entity_id
_entity_poly.type
_entity_poly.pdbx_seq_one_letter_code
_entity_poly.pdbx_strand_id
1 'polypeptide(L)'
;LITCNPIFLERVEGVGFIGGEEAINWGLSGPMLRASGIQWDLRKVDRYECYDEFDWEVQWQKEGDSLARYLVRIGEMTESIKIIQQALEGIPGGPYENLEFRRFAGTKDSELNDFEY
;
A
#
# COMPACT_ATOMS: atom_id res chain seq x y z
N LEU A 1 9.52 -2.97 19.39
CA LEU A 1 8.77 -3.01 20.68
C LEU A 1 7.81 -4.21 20.74
N ILE A 2 6.95 -4.42 19.73
CA ILE A 2 5.94 -5.51 19.74
C ILE A 2 6.43 -6.78 19.03
N THR A 3 7.14 -6.66 17.90
CA THR A 3 7.54 -7.80 17.04
C THR A 3 8.28 -8.91 17.78
N CYS A 4 9.22 -8.57 18.67
CA CYS A 4 10.00 -9.55 19.43
C CYS A 4 9.45 -9.83 20.83
N ASN A 5 8.23 -9.36 21.14
CA ASN A 5 7.63 -9.59 22.45
C ASN A 5 7.11 -11.04 22.52
N PRO A 6 7.63 -11.89 23.43
CA PRO A 6 7.23 -13.29 23.51
C PRO A 6 5.74 -13.46 23.81
N ILE A 7 5.16 -12.58 24.65
CA ILE A 7 3.72 -12.60 24.98
C ILE A 7 2.88 -12.31 23.73
N PHE A 8 3.37 -11.45 22.84
CA PHE A 8 2.68 -11.15 21.59
C PHE A 8 2.76 -12.35 20.65
N LEU A 9 3.97 -12.88 20.43
CA LEU A 9 4.21 -14.02 19.54
C LEU A 9 3.34 -15.22 19.92
N GLU A 10 3.30 -15.59 21.20
CA GLU A 10 2.47 -16.69 21.71
C GLU A 10 0.98 -16.52 21.40
N ARG A 11 0.50 -15.28 21.23
CA ARG A 11 -0.91 -14.99 20.95
C ARG A 11 -1.28 -14.99 19.47
N VAL A 12 -0.31 -14.91 18.57
CA VAL A 12 -0.58 -14.68 17.13
C VAL A 12 0.10 -15.69 16.21
N GLU A 13 1.20 -16.29 16.63
CA GLU A 13 1.91 -17.32 15.87
C GLU A 13 1.07 -18.60 15.81
N GLY A 14 0.85 -19.11 14.61
CA GLY A 14 -0.01 -20.27 14.34
C GLY A 14 -1.51 -20.03 14.50
N VAL A 15 -1.95 -18.80 14.82
CA VAL A 15 -3.37 -18.48 15.05
C VAL A 15 -4.03 -17.93 13.80
N GLY A 16 -5.19 -18.49 13.43
CA GLY A 16 -5.99 -18.02 12.30
C GLY A 16 -5.28 -18.23 10.97
N PHE A 17 -4.70 -19.42 10.78
CA PHE A 17 -4.04 -19.84 9.56
C PHE A 17 -5.01 -19.89 8.38
N ILE A 18 -4.57 -19.41 7.21
CA ILE A 18 -5.29 -19.49 5.93
C ILE A 18 -4.29 -19.85 4.84
N GLY A 19 -4.52 -20.94 4.12
CA GLY A 19 -3.70 -21.34 2.98
C GLY A 19 -3.92 -20.47 1.74
N GLY A 20 -2.98 -20.48 0.79
CA GLY A 20 -3.10 -19.71 -0.46
C GLY A 20 -4.32 -20.09 -1.30
N GLU A 21 -4.58 -21.39 -1.49
CA GLU A 21 -5.75 -21.86 -2.25
C GLU A 21 -7.07 -21.47 -1.57
N GLU A 22 -7.14 -21.59 -0.24
CA GLU A 22 -8.31 -21.16 0.54
C GLU A 22 -8.54 -19.66 0.42
N ALA A 23 -7.47 -18.86 0.51
CA ALA A 23 -7.54 -17.41 0.37
C ALA A 23 -8.11 -16.99 -1.00
N ILE A 24 -7.69 -17.66 -2.08
CA ILE A 24 -8.25 -17.43 -3.43
C ILE A 24 -9.72 -17.85 -3.49
N ASN A 25 -10.03 -19.06 -3.03
CA ASN A 25 -11.39 -19.62 -3.09
C ASN A 25 -12.40 -18.79 -2.29
N TRP A 26 -11.97 -18.18 -1.18
CA TRP A 26 -12.81 -17.31 -0.36
C TRP A 26 -12.86 -15.86 -0.86
N GLY A 27 -12.10 -15.53 -1.91
CA GLY A 27 -12.05 -14.17 -2.45
C GLY A 27 -11.37 -13.16 -1.51
N LEU A 28 -10.38 -13.61 -0.72
CA LEU A 28 -9.61 -12.71 0.13
C LEU A 28 -8.67 -11.85 -0.71
N SER A 29 -8.39 -10.64 -0.22
CA SER A 29 -7.59 -9.65 -0.93
C SER A 29 -6.57 -8.94 -0.01
N GLY A 30 -5.66 -8.20 -0.63
CA GLY A 30 -4.66 -7.37 0.06
C GLY A 30 -3.78 -8.17 1.03
N PRO A 31 -3.59 -7.72 2.27
CA PRO A 31 -2.63 -8.33 3.21
C PRO A 31 -3.05 -9.73 3.67
N MET A 32 -4.34 -10.10 3.58
CA MET A 32 -4.78 -11.47 3.87
C MET A 32 -4.21 -12.44 2.82
N LEU A 33 -4.38 -12.09 1.54
CA LEU A 33 -3.89 -12.87 0.41
C LEU A 33 -2.36 -12.94 0.38
N ARG A 34 -1.70 -11.80 0.61
CA ARG A 34 -0.23 -11.70 0.65
C ARG A 34 0.41 -12.42 1.82
N ALA A 35 -0.26 -12.50 2.97
CA ALA A 35 0.24 -13.27 4.10
C ALA A 35 0.11 -14.79 3.90
N SER A 36 -0.73 -15.22 2.96
CA SER A 36 -0.96 -16.64 2.62
C SER A 36 -0.10 -17.13 1.44
N GLY A 37 0.99 -16.42 1.13
CA GLY A 37 1.98 -16.82 0.11
C GLY A 37 1.70 -16.33 -1.31
N ILE A 38 0.68 -15.50 -1.52
CA ILE A 38 0.29 -15.04 -2.86
C ILE A 38 0.73 -13.59 -3.06
N GLN A 39 1.75 -13.40 -3.92
CA GLN A 39 2.33 -12.09 -4.24
C GLN A 39 1.44 -11.30 -5.21
N TRP A 40 0.30 -10.82 -4.71
CA TRP A 40 -0.67 -10.07 -5.49
C TRP A 40 -0.92 -8.68 -4.90
N ASP A 41 -0.70 -7.64 -5.72
CA ASP A 41 -1.01 -6.25 -5.37
C ASP A 41 -1.43 -5.47 -6.63
N LEU A 42 -2.59 -4.82 -6.56
CA LEU A 42 -3.17 -4.09 -7.69
C LEU A 42 -2.27 -2.93 -8.17
N ARG A 43 -1.49 -2.33 -7.27
CA ARG A 43 -0.58 -1.23 -7.63
C ARG A 43 0.55 -1.69 -8.56
N LYS A 44 0.93 -2.98 -8.52
CA LYS A 44 1.92 -3.57 -9.44
C LYS A 44 1.28 -4.31 -10.61
N VAL A 45 0.12 -4.94 -10.41
CA VAL A 45 -0.57 -5.71 -11.46
C VAL A 45 -1.25 -4.79 -12.46
N ASP A 46 -2.14 -3.91 -11.98
CA ASP A 46 -2.94 -3.03 -12.84
C ASP A 46 -2.22 -1.70 -13.13
N ARG A 47 -1.18 -1.38 -12.33
CA ARG A 47 -0.31 -0.20 -12.51
C ARG A 47 -1.09 1.10 -12.67
N TYR A 48 -2.06 1.31 -11.80
CA TYR A 48 -2.92 2.49 -11.86
C TYR A 48 -2.21 3.76 -11.34
N GLU A 49 -2.63 4.92 -11.83
CA GLU A 49 -1.96 6.22 -11.61
C GLU A 49 -0.45 6.15 -11.94
N CYS A 50 0.41 6.68 -11.05
CA CYS A 50 1.86 6.71 -11.20
C CYS A 50 2.58 5.67 -10.33
N TYR A 51 1.90 4.62 -9.84
CA TYR A 51 2.54 3.65 -8.94
C TYR A 51 3.68 2.84 -9.58
N ASP A 52 3.72 2.75 -10.91
CA ASP A 52 4.79 2.07 -11.67
C ASP A 52 6.07 2.93 -11.79
N GLU A 53 6.01 4.21 -11.42
CA GLU A 53 7.17 5.12 -11.44
C GLU A 53 8.01 5.03 -10.16
N PHE A 54 7.47 4.43 -9.09
CA PHE A 54 8.16 4.29 -7.81
C PHE A 54 8.85 2.93 -7.67
N ASP A 55 10.03 2.94 -7.09
CA ASP A 55 10.77 1.75 -6.68
C ASP A 55 10.31 1.28 -5.28
N TRP A 56 9.54 0.20 -5.23
CA TRP A 56 9.03 -0.39 -4.00
C TRP A 56 8.67 -1.86 -4.21
N GLU A 57 8.65 -2.62 -3.12
CA GLU A 57 8.48 -4.07 -3.13
C GLU A 57 7.16 -4.51 -2.48
N VAL A 58 6.52 -5.53 -3.05
CA VAL A 58 5.31 -6.11 -2.48
C VAL A 58 5.69 -6.95 -1.27
N GLN A 59 5.13 -6.61 -0.11
CA GLN A 59 5.39 -7.32 1.13
C GLN A 59 4.47 -8.54 1.25
N TRP A 60 5.04 -9.71 1.46
CA TRP A 60 4.32 -10.97 1.52
C TRP A 60 4.96 -11.91 2.52
N GLN A 61 4.22 -12.93 2.94
CA GLN A 61 4.65 -13.97 3.85
C GLN A 61 4.05 -15.30 3.41
N LYS A 62 4.63 -16.43 3.81
CA LYS A 62 4.19 -17.75 3.36
C LYS A 62 3.29 -18.44 4.40
N GLU A 63 3.37 -18.02 5.65
CA GLU A 63 2.89 -18.74 6.82
C GLU A 63 1.37 -18.66 7.00
N GLY A 64 0.69 -17.66 6.45
CA GLY A 64 -0.78 -17.58 6.44
C GLY A 64 -1.45 -17.29 7.79
N ASP A 65 -0.69 -17.17 8.88
CA ASP A 65 -1.20 -16.94 10.23
C ASP A 65 -1.35 -15.44 10.58
N SER A 66 -1.75 -15.16 11.81
CA SER A 66 -1.93 -13.78 12.28
C SER A 66 -0.60 -13.02 12.38
N LEU A 67 0.50 -13.72 12.67
CA LEU A 67 1.83 -13.13 12.69
C LEU A 67 2.29 -12.70 11.29
N ALA A 68 2.10 -13.55 10.28
CA ALA A 68 2.38 -13.25 8.88
C ALA A 68 1.64 -11.98 8.44
N ARG A 69 0.35 -11.89 8.76
CA ARG A 69 -0.48 -10.71 8.47
C ARG A 69 -0.02 -9.45 9.20
N TYR A 70 0.56 -9.59 10.39
CA TYR A 70 1.16 -8.47 11.11
C TYR A 70 2.44 -8.03 10.40
N LEU A 71 3.35 -8.96 10.08
CA LEU A 71 4.62 -8.66 9.41
C LEU A 71 4.42 -8.01 8.04
N VAL A 72 3.47 -8.49 7.24
CA VAL A 72 3.10 -7.86 5.96
C VAL A 72 2.71 -6.39 6.17
N ARG A 73 1.85 -6.08 7.13
CA ARG A 73 1.41 -4.69 7.40
C ARG A 73 2.56 -3.80 7.89
N ILE A 74 3.45 -4.34 8.73
CA ILE A 74 4.63 -3.58 9.16
C ILE A 74 5.52 -3.25 7.96
N GLY A 75 5.80 -4.23 7.09
CA GLY A 75 6.56 -4.00 5.87
C GLY A 75 5.88 -2.99 4.94
N GLU A 76 4.55 -3.08 4.78
CA GLU A 76 3.78 -2.15 3.93
C GLU A 76 3.89 -0.71 4.42
N MET A 77 3.95 -0.48 5.73
CA MET A 77 4.18 0.86 6.27
C MET A 77 5.58 1.37 5.92
N THR A 78 6.60 0.50 5.94
CA THR A 78 7.96 0.85 5.51
C THR A 78 8.00 1.20 4.02
N GLU A 79 7.40 0.38 3.15
CA GLU A 79 7.34 0.66 1.71
C GLU A 79 6.49 1.89 1.39
N SER A 80 5.43 2.15 2.17
CA SER A 80 4.63 3.38 2.03
C SER A 80 5.47 4.62 2.31
N ILE A 81 6.34 4.59 3.32
CA ILE A 81 7.28 5.69 3.59
C ILE A 81 8.26 5.86 2.41
N LYS A 82 8.77 4.76 1.85
CA LYS A 82 9.67 4.78 0.68
C LYS A 82 9.00 5.43 -0.53
N ILE A 83 7.74 5.11 -0.79
CA ILE A 83 6.94 5.72 -1.87
C ILE A 83 6.73 7.21 -1.61
N ILE A 84 6.36 7.61 -0.38
CA ILE A 84 6.16 9.01 -0.03
C ILE A 84 7.44 9.82 -0.24
N GLN A 85 8.60 9.28 0.15
CA GLN A 85 9.89 9.96 -0.04
C GLN A 85 10.20 10.19 -1.53
N GLN A 86 10.00 9.16 -2.37
CA GLN A 86 10.18 9.30 -3.82
C GLN A 86 9.17 10.28 -4.44
N ALA A 87 7.92 10.25 -3.98
CA ALA A 87 6.90 11.17 -4.44
C ALA A 87 7.28 12.62 -4.08
N LEU A 88 7.81 12.88 -2.88
CA LEU A 88 8.28 14.21 -2.47
C LEU A 88 9.45 14.73 -3.32
N GLU A 89 10.38 13.85 -3.72
CA GLU A 89 11.48 14.19 -4.63
C GLU A 89 11.03 14.42 -6.08
N GLY A 90 9.93 13.76 -6.47
CA GLY A 90 9.42 13.72 -7.83
C GLY A 90 8.14 14.52 -8.08
N ILE A 91 7.72 15.42 -7.17
CA ILE A 91 6.48 16.20 -7.36
C ILE A 91 6.62 17.05 -8.64
N PRO A 92 5.81 16.82 -9.68
CA PRO A 92 5.80 17.70 -10.83
C PRO A 92 5.09 19.00 -10.45
N GLY A 93 5.61 20.13 -10.94
CA GLY A 93 4.87 21.38 -10.88
C GLY A 93 3.60 21.32 -11.73
N GLY A 94 2.67 22.22 -11.47
CA GLY A 94 1.41 22.32 -12.21
C GLY A 94 0.24 22.71 -11.31
N PRO A 95 -0.97 22.87 -11.87
CA PRO A 95 -2.15 23.20 -11.09
C PRO A 95 -2.47 22.10 -10.09
N TYR A 96 -2.80 22.50 -8.86
CA TYR A 96 -3.28 21.60 -7.81
C TYR A 96 -4.71 21.11 -8.09
N GLU A 97 -5.55 21.97 -8.68
CA GLU A 97 -6.93 21.64 -9.00
C GLU A 97 -7.06 20.73 -10.23
N ASN A 98 -8.03 19.81 -10.20
CA ASN A 98 -8.33 18.98 -11.37
C ASN A 98 -8.96 19.82 -12.49
N LEU A 99 -8.61 19.46 -13.73
CA LEU A 99 -9.03 20.17 -14.95
C LEU A 99 -10.56 20.32 -15.09
N GLU A 100 -11.32 19.31 -14.68
CA GLU A 100 -12.78 19.32 -14.75
C GLU A 100 -13.40 20.36 -13.81
N PHE A 101 -12.89 20.50 -12.58
CA PHE A 101 -13.37 21.54 -11.66
C PHE A 101 -13.12 22.94 -12.21
N ARG A 102 -11.94 23.19 -12.79
CA ARG A 102 -11.65 24.49 -13.44
C ARG A 102 -12.61 24.80 -14.59
N ARG A 103 -13.01 23.78 -15.36
CA ARG A 103 -13.99 23.92 -16.46
C ARG A 103 -15.38 24.31 -15.93
N PHE A 104 -15.82 23.67 -14.84
CA PHE A 104 -17.15 23.93 -14.26
C PHE A 104 -17.23 25.24 -13.49
N ALA A 105 -16.19 25.59 -12.73
CA ALA A 105 -16.17 26.78 -11.88
C ALA A 105 -16.03 28.08 -12.68
N GLY A 106 -15.53 28.03 -13.93
CA GLY A 106 -15.32 29.22 -14.78
C GLY A 106 -14.30 30.21 -14.21
N THR A 107 -13.58 29.83 -13.16
CA THR A 107 -12.56 30.63 -12.49
C THR A 107 -11.26 30.62 -13.29
N LYS A 108 -10.72 31.80 -13.55
CA LYS A 108 -9.32 31.97 -13.96
C LYS A 108 -8.46 31.64 -12.74
N ASP A 109 -7.65 30.59 -12.86
CA ASP A 109 -6.61 30.10 -11.95
C ASP A 109 -6.74 30.50 -10.47
N SER A 110 -7.11 29.54 -9.61
CA SER A 110 -7.16 29.71 -8.16
C SER A 110 -5.79 30.03 -7.56
N GLU A 111 -5.74 30.87 -6.52
CA GLU A 111 -4.52 31.15 -5.72
C GLU A 111 -3.84 29.89 -5.17
N LEU A 112 -4.57 28.78 -5.02
CA LEU A 112 -4.04 27.48 -4.63
C LEU A 112 -3.05 26.88 -5.65
N ASN A 113 -3.08 27.33 -6.91
CA ASN A 113 -2.20 26.87 -7.97
C ASN A 113 -0.88 27.66 -8.04
N ASP A 114 -0.72 28.72 -7.24
CA ASP A 114 0.48 29.57 -7.22
C ASP A 114 1.57 29.03 -6.29
N PHE A 115 1.37 27.85 -5.70
CA PHE A 115 2.34 27.22 -4.82
C PHE A 115 3.51 26.64 -5.64
N GLU A 116 4.71 27.21 -5.48
CA GLU A 116 5.94 26.62 -6.02
C GLU A 116 6.41 25.48 -5.11
N TYR A 117 6.50 24.27 -5.67
CA TYR A 117 6.97 23.04 -5.02
C TYR A 117 8.49 22.89 -5.13
#